data_AF-A0A642UDH9-F1
#
_entry.id   AF-A0A642UDH9-F1
#
_cell.length_a   1.000
_cell.length_b   1.000
_cell.length_c   1.000
_cell.angle_alpha   90.00
_cell.angle_beta   90.00
_cell.angle_gamma   90.00
#
_symmetry.space_group_name_H-M   'P 1'
#
loop_
_entity.id
_entity.type
_entity.pdbx_description
1 polymer ?
#
loop_
_entity_poly.entity_id
_entity_poly.type
_entity_poly.pdbx_seq_one_letter_code
_entity_poly.pdbx_strand_id
1 'polypeptide(L)'
;MFRFVPQIALRATRLPSYPKHVPWRPFATTKLRLQQHIDPQQQKQMMDTMKKQYEDKHPEEVEAMEKEVEEMCQRVQSKIDETHYICVEQRASFPLPSDQGDQLKPAQRYSIIYKYMLNEFVNQCGMSQQLGHNRPPPDKLIEEISETFSALHPDVEPITSHDILPYFHLYWAVAHDILKPTELVFQAPPVEEVWKLSQQGKSAEETTQSTRLDAEVVQSWYQVFDTIAQTPKASPSNPLVCSLCPVEFSKILACSEEIYGLQQRLADLEKEVVETPAEGDLERLFYLVGVHERFDALIPELGVSDKSEEKK
;
A
#
# COMPACT_ATOMS: atom_id res chain seq x y z
N MET A 1 -34.04 5.28 -25.96
CA MET A 1 -34.15 5.12 -24.49
C MET A 1 -32.76 5.34 -23.92
N PHE A 2 -32.43 6.59 -23.58
CA PHE A 2 -31.10 6.96 -23.12
C PHE A 2 -30.97 6.63 -21.64
N ARG A 3 -30.12 5.65 -21.30
CA ARG A 3 -29.74 5.39 -19.90
C ARG A 3 -28.73 6.46 -19.52
N PHE A 4 -29.15 7.35 -18.62
CA PHE A 4 -28.27 8.22 -17.85
C PHE A 4 -27.28 7.33 -17.08
N VAL A 5 -26.01 7.35 -17.48
CA VAL A 5 -24.91 6.89 -16.62
C VAL A 5 -24.52 8.10 -15.79
N PRO A 6 -24.66 8.08 -14.46
CA PRO A 6 -24.20 9.18 -13.64
C PRO A 6 -22.68 9.27 -13.77
N GLN A 7 -22.18 10.40 -14.28
CA GLN A 7 -20.78 10.79 -14.13
C GLN A 7 -20.52 10.96 -12.64
N ILE A 8 -20.04 9.90 -11.98
CA ILE A 8 -19.39 10.02 -10.69
C ILE A 8 -18.10 10.78 -10.97
N ALA A 9 -18.11 12.08 -10.69
CA ALA A 9 -16.90 12.86 -10.60
C ALA A 9 -16.04 12.20 -9.51
N LEU A 10 -15.06 11.40 -9.94
CA LEU A 10 -13.92 11.02 -9.13
C LEU A 10 -13.21 12.33 -8.77
N ARG A 11 -13.67 12.95 -7.67
CA ARG A 11 -12.83 13.87 -6.93
C ARG A 11 -11.55 13.09 -6.70
N ALA A 12 -10.44 13.61 -7.21
CA ALA A 12 -9.11 13.20 -6.78
C ALA A 12 -9.15 13.20 -5.26
N THR A 13 -9.37 12.02 -4.68
CA THR A 13 -9.27 11.81 -3.25
C THR A 13 -7.83 12.11 -2.99
N ARG A 14 -7.57 13.28 -2.39
CA ARG A 14 -6.27 13.57 -1.79
C ARG A 14 -5.98 12.34 -0.96
N LEU A 15 -4.99 11.55 -1.38
CA LEU A 15 -4.50 10.45 -0.57
C LEU A 15 -4.23 11.05 0.81
N PRO A 16 -4.80 10.48 1.89
CA PRO A 16 -4.59 11.01 3.22
C PRO A 16 -3.08 11.15 3.43
N SER A 17 -2.65 12.30 3.95
CA SER A 17 -1.25 12.52 4.30
C SER A 17 -0.82 11.41 5.24
N TYR A 18 0.02 10.50 4.75
CA TYR A 18 0.42 9.30 5.46
C TYR A 18 1.05 9.69 6.80
N PRO A 19 0.61 9.11 7.94
CA PRO A 19 1.40 9.20 9.15
C PRO A 19 2.74 8.52 8.86
N LYS A 20 3.84 9.29 8.92
CA LYS A 20 5.19 8.73 8.81
C LYS A 20 5.29 7.54 9.75
N HIS A 21 5.74 6.39 9.24
CA HIS A 21 6.00 5.16 9.99
C HIS A 21 6.55 5.51 11.38
N VAL A 22 5.72 5.34 12.41
CA VAL A 22 6.16 5.57 13.78
C VAL A 22 7.00 4.34 14.13
N PRO A 23 8.31 4.49 14.41
CA PRO A 23 9.11 3.35 14.79
C PRO A 23 8.51 2.72 16.05
N TRP A 24 8.38 1.40 16.01
CA TRP A 24 7.99 0.56 17.13
C TRP A 24 8.70 1.04 18.41
N ARG A 25 7.90 1.43 19.41
CA ARG A 25 8.39 1.58 20.77
C ARG A 25 7.96 0.31 21.51
N PRO A 26 8.87 -0.61 21.82
CA PRO A 26 8.55 -1.64 22.80
C PRO A 26 8.09 -0.93 24.06
N PHE A 27 7.15 -1.54 24.80
CA PHE A 27 6.78 -1.17 26.17
C PHE A 27 7.99 -0.64 26.95
N ALA A 28 8.16 0.68 26.93
CA ALA A 28 9.28 1.37 27.55
C ALA A 28 8.79 2.19 28.75
N THR A 29 7.50 2.12 29.08
CA THR A 29 6.87 3.03 30.05
C THR A 29 6.21 2.31 31.22
N THR A 30 5.96 1.00 31.15
CA THR A 30 6.00 0.14 32.35
C THR A 30 7.44 -0.07 32.89
N LYS A 31 8.39 0.75 32.44
CA LYS A 31 9.67 1.02 33.12
C LYS A 31 9.49 1.92 34.37
N LEU A 32 8.34 1.87 35.04
CA LEU A 32 8.17 2.50 36.34
C LEU A 32 8.90 1.68 37.43
N ARG A 33 10.09 2.19 37.80
CA ARG A 33 10.78 2.02 39.09
C ARG A 33 11.38 0.65 39.49
N LEU A 34 11.27 -0.42 38.70
CA LEU A 34 12.06 -1.67 38.94
C LEU A 34 13.40 -1.73 38.19
N GLN A 35 13.78 -0.62 37.57
CA GLN A 35 14.63 -0.56 36.37
C GLN A 35 16.15 -0.50 36.57
N GLN A 36 16.71 -0.82 37.73
CA GLN A 36 18.17 -0.71 37.89
C GLN A 36 18.94 -2.03 38.05
N HIS A 37 18.30 -3.20 38.27
CA HIS A 37 19.04 -4.42 38.60
C HIS A 37 18.53 -5.75 38.02
N ILE A 38 17.51 -5.77 37.15
CA ILE A 38 16.95 -7.03 36.62
C ILE A 38 17.41 -7.22 35.17
N ASP A 39 17.92 -8.42 34.88
CA ASP A 39 18.28 -8.83 33.52
C ASP A 39 17.04 -8.81 32.60
N PRO A 40 17.13 -8.28 31.37
CA PRO A 40 15.99 -8.20 30.45
C PRO A 40 15.30 -9.54 30.16
N GLN A 41 16.02 -10.68 30.14
CA GLN A 41 15.38 -11.98 29.95
C GLN A 41 14.59 -12.40 31.19
N GLN A 42 15.13 -12.18 32.38
CA GLN A 42 14.40 -12.43 33.64
C GLN A 42 13.15 -11.55 33.75
N GLN A 43 13.23 -10.28 33.34
CA GLN A 43 12.08 -9.39 33.31
C GLN A 43 11.00 -9.89 32.35
N LYS A 44 11.38 -10.34 31.14
CA LYS A 44 10.44 -10.93 30.19
C LYS A 44 9.75 -12.17 30.76
N GLN A 45 10.51 -13.12 31.32
CA GLN A 45 9.94 -14.33 31.92
C GLN A 45 8.97 -14.02 33.07
N MET A 46 9.29 -13.01 33.89
CA MET A 46 8.41 -12.56 34.97
C MET A 46 7.09 -11.99 34.42
N MET A 47 7.16 -11.13 33.41
CA MET A 47 5.98 -10.56 32.75
C MET A 47 5.13 -11.64 32.08
N ASP A 48 5.75 -12.59 31.36
CA ASP A 48 5.06 -13.72 30.74
C ASP A 48 4.34 -14.58 31.79
N THR A 49 4.98 -14.80 32.94
CA THR A 49 4.39 -15.56 34.05
C THR A 49 3.21 -14.82 34.67
N MET A 50 3.34 -13.51 34.91
CA MET A 50 2.25 -12.69 35.45
C MET A 50 1.07 -12.62 34.50
N LYS A 51 1.33 -12.45 33.20
CA LYS A 51 0.31 -12.49 32.15
C LYS A 51 -0.42 -13.82 32.14
N LYS A 52 0.30 -14.94 32.14
CA LYS A 52 -0.34 -16.26 32.17
C LYS A 52 -1.21 -16.46 33.41
N GLN A 53 -0.71 -16.07 34.58
CA GLN A 53 -1.49 -16.15 35.82
C GLN A 53 -2.73 -15.26 35.79
N TYR A 54 -2.67 -14.12 35.10
CA TYR A 54 -3.81 -13.26 34.89
C TYR A 54 -4.86 -13.94 34.00
N GLU A 55 -4.44 -14.43 32.83
CA GLU A 55 -5.32 -15.12 31.88
C GLU A 55 -5.97 -16.37 32.49
N ASP A 56 -5.22 -17.15 33.28
CA ASP A 56 -5.74 -18.33 33.99
C ASP A 56 -6.81 -17.96 35.05
N LYS A 57 -6.75 -16.75 35.61
CA LYS A 57 -7.69 -16.26 36.63
C LYS A 57 -8.90 -15.54 36.04
N HIS A 58 -8.78 -15.03 34.82
CA HIS A 58 -9.76 -14.17 34.16
C HIS A 58 -10.11 -14.71 32.75
N PRO A 59 -10.66 -15.94 32.65
CA PRO A 59 -10.99 -16.54 31.35
C PRO A 59 -12.02 -15.72 30.56
N GLU A 60 -12.94 -15.04 31.23
CA GLU A 60 -13.91 -14.14 30.62
C GLU A 60 -13.25 -12.95 29.90
N GLU A 61 -12.12 -12.47 30.42
CA GLU A 61 -11.38 -11.40 29.77
C GLU A 61 -10.60 -11.90 28.57
N VAL A 62 -10.05 -13.12 28.63
CA VAL A 62 -9.41 -13.74 27.47
C VAL A 62 -10.41 -13.90 26.33
N GLU A 63 -11.62 -14.38 26.61
CA GLU A 63 -12.71 -14.46 25.63
C GLU A 63 -13.04 -13.07 25.05
N ALA A 64 -13.08 -12.04 25.90
CA ALA A 64 -13.30 -10.67 25.45
C ALA A 64 -12.13 -10.12 24.60
N MET A 65 -10.88 -10.49 24.88
CA MET A 65 -9.73 -10.14 24.06
C MET A 65 -9.81 -10.80 22.69
N GLU A 66 -10.12 -12.10 22.64
CA GLU A 66 -10.28 -12.87 21.40
C GLU A 66 -11.39 -12.27 20.53
N LYS A 67 -12.51 -11.89 21.13
CA LYS A 67 -13.59 -11.21 20.42
C LYS A 67 -13.15 -9.85 19.86
N GLU A 68 -12.40 -9.05 20.63
CA GLU A 68 -11.89 -7.77 20.12
C GLU A 68 -10.93 -7.97 18.94
N VAL A 69 -10.05 -8.97 19.02
CA VAL A 69 -9.14 -9.37 17.92
C VAL A 69 -9.94 -9.83 16.70
N GLU A 70 -10.99 -10.61 16.87
CA GLU A 70 -11.88 -11.02 15.78
C GLU A 70 -12.53 -9.81 15.10
N GLU A 71 -13.07 -8.87 15.88
CA GLU A 71 -13.66 -7.64 15.36
C GLU A 71 -12.62 -6.78 14.61
N MET A 72 -11.37 -6.72 15.08
CA MET A 72 -10.27 -6.07 14.37
C MET A 72 -9.97 -6.75 13.03
N CYS A 73 -9.84 -8.07 13.01
CA CYS A 73 -9.64 -8.85 11.78
C CYS A 73 -10.78 -8.63 10.78
N GLN A 74 -12.03 -8.57 11.24
CA GLN A 74 -13.18 -8.27 10.41
C GLN A 74 -13.11 -6.85 9.81
N ARG A 75 -12.69 -5.84 10.57
CA ARG A 75 -12.48 -4.48 10.05
C ARG A 75 -11.37 -4.41 9.01
N VAL A 76 -10.26 -5.11 9.23
CA VAL A 76 -9.17 -5.23 8.25
C VAL A 76 -9.70 -5.88 6.97
N GLN A 77 -10.37 -7.03 7.09
CA GLN A 77 -10.92 -7.74 5.93
C GLN A 77 -11.92 -6.88 5.15
N SER A 78 -12.79 -6.14 5.85
CA SER A 78 -13.75 -5.23 5.21
C SER A 78 -13.06 -4.16 4.36
N LYS A 79 -11.92 -3.60 4.80
CA LYS A 79 -11.15 -2.60 4.02
C LYS A 79 -10.48 -3.23 2.80
N ILE A 80 -10.00 -4.47 2.94
CA ILE A 80 -9.41 -5.24 1.84
C ILE A 80 -10.48 -5.53 0.79
N ASP A 81 -11.65 -6.00 1.20
CA ASP A 81 -12.79 -6.33 0.33
C ASP A 81 -13.29 -5.08 -0.41
N GLU A 82 -13.40 -3.95 0.29
CA GLU A 82 -13.76 -2.66 -0.33
C GLU A 82 -12.74 -2.26 -1.39
N THR A 83 -11.45 -2.38 -1.09
CA THR A 83 -10.38 -2.07 -2.05
C THR A 83 -10.44 -3.00 -3.25
N HIS A 84 -10.60 -4.30 -3.02
CA HIS A 84 -10.74 -5.29 -4.09
C HIS A 84 -11.94 -4.97 -4.99
N TYR A 85 -13.09 -4.65 -4.39
CA TYR A 85 -14.29 -4.26 -5.11
C TYR A 85 -14.07 -3.00 -5.96
N ILE A 86 -13.42 -1.96 -5.43
CA ILE A 86 -13.12 -0.73 -6.18
C ILE A 86 -12.17 -1.01 -7.35
N CYS A 87 -11.12 -1.80 -7.12
CA CYS A 87 -10.09 -2.05 -8.13
C CYS A 87 -10.60 -3.00 -9.23
N VAL A 88 -11.33 -4.05 -8.84
CA VAL A 88 -11.72 -5.15 -9.73
C VAL A 88 -13.11 -4.93 -10.33
N GLU A 89 -14.11 -4.73 -9.47
CA GLU A 89 -15.53 -4.73 -9.88
C GLU A 89 -15.94 -3.38 -10.46
N GLN A 90 -15.52 -2.28 -9.84
CA GLN A 90 -15.83 -0.94 -10.36
C GLN A 90 -14.96 -0.57 -11.56
N ARG A 91 -13.91 -1.35 -11.87
CA ARG A 91 -12.90 -1.06 -12.89
C ARG A 91 -12.51 0.41 -12.85
N ALA A 92 -12.28 0.93 -11.64
CA ALA A 92 -12.18 2.36 -11.40
C ALA A 92 -11.30 2.97 -12.50
N SER A 93 -11.84 3.92 -13.26
CA SER A 93 -11.07 4.51 -14.36
C SER A 93 -9.80 5.07 -13.74
N PHE A 94 -8.64 4.57 -14.13
CA PHE A 94 -7.36 5.11 -13.70
C PHE A 94 -7.06 6.26 -14.62
N PRO A 95 -7.31 7.52 -14.20
CA PRO A 95 -6.89 8.63 -15.01
C PRO A 95 -5.38 8.55 -15.16
N LEU A 96 -4.93 8.23 -16.37
CA LEU A 96 -3.53 8.13 -16.65
C LEU A 96 -2.93 9.53 -16.72
N PRO A 97 -1.87 9.82 -15.94
CA PRO A 97 -1.15 11.08 -16.03
C PRO A 97 -0.75 11.33 -17.48
N SER A 98 -1.25 12.43 -18.04
CA SER A 98 -1.11 12.74 -19.47
C SER A 98 -1.21 14.24 -19.74
N ASP A 99 -1.00 15.06 -18.72
CA ASP A 99 -1.08 16.52 -18.86
C ASP A 99 -0.16 17.03 -19.97
N GLN A 100 -0.62 18.08 -20.66
CA GLN A 100 0.13 18.69 -21.76
C GLN A 100 0.53 17.68 -22.87
N GLY A 101 -0.39 16.76 -23.20
CA GLY A 101 -0.11 15.66 -24.12
C GLY A 101 0.20 16.03 -25.57
N ASP A 102 0.09 17.29 -25.92
CA ASP A 102 0.52 17.87 -27.19
C ASP A 102 1.99 18.36 -27.18
N GLN A 103 2.65 18.37 -26.02
CA GLN A 103 4.01 18.86 -25.84
C GLN A 103 5.04 17.73 -25.77
N LEU A 104 6.19 17.95 -26.42
CA LEU A 104 7.26 16.95 -26.53
C LEU A 104 7.88 16.57 -25.19
N LYS A 105 8.26 17.55 -24.36
CA LYS A 105 8.93 17.30 -23.08
C LYS A 105 8.07 16.45 -22.12
N PRO A 106 6.78 16.78 -21.88
CA PRO A 106 5.88 15.92 -21.11
C PRO A 106 5.74 14.52 -21.70
N ALA A 107 5.55 14.38 -23.02
CA ALA A 107 5.41 13.07 -23.66
C ALA A 107 6.67 12.18 -23.49
N GLN A 108 7.85 12.77 -23.65
CA GLN A 108 9.13 12.09 -23.40
C GLN A 108 9.30 11.70 -21.93
N ARG A 109 8.96 12.59 -21.00
CA ARG A 109 8.96 12.30 -19.56
C ARG A 109 8.06 11.10 -19.24
N TYR A 110 6.83 11.08 -19.76
CA TYR A 110 5.93 9.97 -19.56
C TYR A 110 6.46 8.66 -20.16
N SER A 111 7.01 8.67 -21.37
CA SER A 111 7.66 7.48 -21.95
C SER A 111 8.73 6.89 -21.02
N ILE A 112 9.57 7.74 -20.42
CA ILE A 112 10.59 7.33 -19.45
C ILE A 112 9.96 6.75 -18.18
N ILE A 113 9.01 7.46 -17.57
CA ILE A 113 8.38 7.06 -16.30
C ILE A 113 7.64 5.73 -16.46
N TYR A 114 6.79 5.58 -17.48
CA TYR A 114 6.06 4.32 -17.69
C TYR A 114 7.03 3.15 -17.85
N LYS A 115 8.09 3.31 -18.66
CA LYS A 115 9.07 2.24 -18.83
C LYS A 115 9.79 1.89 -17.54
N TYR A 116 10.22 2.90 -16.78
CA TYR A 116 10.88 2.71 -15.50
C TYR A 116 9.96 2.00 -14.49
N MET A 117 8.72 2.48 -14.35
CA MET A 117 7.76 1.96 -13.38
C MET A 117 7.30 0.54 -13.71
N LEU A 118 7.21 0.17 -15.00
CA LEU A 118 6.97 -1.24 -15.37
C LEU A 118 8.12 -2.13 -14.91
N ASN A 119 9.36 -1.71 -15.12
CA ASN A 119 10.52 -2.48 -14.69
C ASN A 119 10.55 -2.64 -13.17
N GLU A 120 10.29 -1.56 -12.43
CA GLU A 120 10.20 -1.62 -10.97
C GLU A 120 9.05 -2.52 -10.52
N PHE A 121 7.87 -2.44 -11.14
CA PHE A 121 6.76 -3.34 -10.83
C PHE A 121 7.17 -4.81 -10.96
N VAL A 122 7.77 -5.18 -12.09
CA VAL A 122 8.23 -6.56 -12.34
C VAL A 122 9.31 -6.97 -11.34
N ASN A 123 10.28 -6.10 -11.09
CA ASN A 123 11.37 -6.34 -10.15
C ASN A 123 10.85 -6.57 -8.72
N GLN A 124 10.00 -5.67 -8.22
CA GLN A 124 9.45 -5.74 -6.86
C GLN A 124 8.53 -6.96 -6.68
N CYS A 125 7.79 -7.36 -7.71
CA CYS A 125 7.03 -8.61 -7.69
C CYS A 125 7.94 -9.85 -7.64
N GLY A 126 9.02 -9.87 -8.42
CA GLY A 126 10.02 -10.93 -8.38
C GLY A 126 10.71 -11.03 -7.01
N MET A 127 11.10 -9.89 -6.43
CA MET A 127 11.67 -9.84 -5.09
C MET A 127 10.68 -10.30 -4.02
N SER A 128 9.41 -9.90 -4.13
CA SER A 128 8.36 -10.30 -3.17
C SER A 128 8.15 -11.81 -3.15
N GLN A 129 8.25 -12.49 -4.29
CA GLN A 129 8.18 -13.95 -4.35
C GLN A 129 9.39 -14.64 -3.70
N GLN A 130 10.57 -14.03 -3.80
CA GLN A 130 11.79 -14.57 -3.20
C GLN A 130 11.85 -14.35 -1.69
N LEU A 131 11.37 -13.19 -1.22
CA LEU A 131 11.46 -12.78 0.17
C LEU A 131 10.27 -13.27 1.01
N GLY A 132 9.11 -13.52 0.40
CA GLY A 132 7.90 -13.90 1.12
C GLY A 132 7.53 -12.87 2.19
N HIS A 133 7.48 -13.30 3.44
CA HIS A 133 7.22 -12.44 4.61
C HIS A 133 8.40 -11.54 5.01
N ASN A 134 9.50 -11.51 4.24
CA ASN A 134 10.63 -10.61 4.50
C ASN A 134 10.67 -9.39 3.58
N ARG A 135 9.56 -9.08 2.90
CA ARG A 135 9.45 -7.98 1.94
C ARG A 135 9.57 -6.62 2.65
N PRO A 136 10.21 -5.60 2.03
CA PRO A 136 10.31 -4.28 2.63
C PRO A 136 8.93 -3.63 2.82
N PRO A 137 8.78 -2.74 3.82
CA PRO A 137 7.54 -1.98 4.00
C PRO A 137 7.32 -1.03 2.81
N PRO A 138 6.06 -0.71 2.47
CA PRO A 138 5.72 0.13 1.32
C PRO A 138 6.46 1.47 1.26
N ASP A 139 6.56 2.18 2.39
CA ASP A 139 7.20 3.51 2.45
C ASP A 139 8.67 3.45 2.02
N LYS A 140 9.39 2.40 2.44
CA LYS A 140 10.80 2.20 2.08
C LYS A 140 10.96 1.90 0.60
N LEU A 141 10.06 1.09 0.02
CA LEU A 141 10.07 0.82 -1.42
C LEU A 141 9.79 2.08 -2.23
N ILE A 142 8.84 2.90 -1.79
CA ILE A 142 8.51 4.16 -2.46
C ILE A 142 9.71 5.12 -2.45
N GLU A 143 10.40 5.23 -1.31
CA GLU A 143 11.63 6.02 -1.18
C GLU A 143 12.73 5.49 -2.10
N GLU A 144 13.02 4.18 -2.06
CA GLU A 144 14.04 3.54 -2.89
C GLU A 144 13.78 3.70 -4.40
N ILE A 145 12.53 3.58 -4.84
CA ILE A 145 12.12 3.77 -6.25
C ILE A 145 12.31 5.24 -6.67
N SER A 146 11.91 6.20 -5.83
CA SER A 146 12.06 7.64 -6.13
C SER A 146 13.53 8.06 -6.20
N GLU A 147 14.36 7.58 -5.27
CA GLU A 147 15.80 7.84 -5.24
C GLU A 147 16.50 7.23 -6.46
N THR A 148 16.18 5.97 -6.78
CA THR A 148 16.75 5.28 -7.94
C THR A 148 16.37 5.96 -9.25
N PHE A 149 15.11 6.37 -9.40
CA PHE A 149 14.68 7.15 -10.57
C PHE A 149 15.48 8.44 -10.73
N SER A 150 15.62 9.21 -9.64
CA SER A 150 16.34 10.49 -9.64
C SER A 150 17.81 10.32 -9.99
N ALA A 151 18.43 9.21 -9.56
CA ALA A 151 19.81 8.88 -9.90
C ALA A 151 19.99 8.45 -11.36
N LEU A 152 19.04 7.70 -11.93
CA LEU A 152 19.11 7.21 -13.32
C LEU A 152 18.68 8.27 -14.35
N HIS A 153 17.83 9.21 -13.97
CA HIS A 153 17.24 10.22 -14.84
C HIS A 153 17.41 11.64 -14.28
N PRO A 154 18.65 12.14 -14.09
CA PRO A 154 18.91 13.42 -13.42
C PRO A 154 18.35 14.65 -14.16
N ASP A 155 18.11 14.54 -15.47
CA ASP A 155 17.55 15.62 -16.30
C ASP A 155 16.01 15.59 -16.38
N VAL A 156 15.36 14.61 -15.73
CA VAL A 156 13.90 14.47 -15.68
C VAL A 156 13.41 14.90 -14.32
N GLU A 157 12.26 15.58 -14.27
CA GLU A 157 11.62 15.95 -13.00
C GLU A 157 11.39 14.68 -12.14
N PRO A 158 11.88 14.66 -10.88
CA PRO A 158 11.75 13.51 -9.99
C PRO A 158 10.31 13.02 -9.83
N ILE A 159 10.15 11.72 -9.65
CA ILE A 159 8.86 11.12 -9.29
C ILE A 159 8.66 11.14 -7.77
N THR A 160 7.42 11.33 -7.35
CA THR A 160 7.00 11.34 -5.95
C THR A 160 6.24 10.07 -5.57
N SER A 161 5.95 9.90 -4.28
CA SER A 161 5.08 8.82 -3.78
C SER A 161 3.69 8.84 -4.42
N HIS A 162 3.17 10.03 -4.75
CA HIS A 162 1.88 10.19 -5.42
C HIS A 162 1.91 9.75 -6.89
N ASP A 163 3.09 9.74 -7.52
CA ASP A 163 3.27 9.23 -8.87
C ASP A 163 3.37 7.70 -8.85
N ILE A 164 4.09 7.13 -7.88
CA ILE A 164 4.47 5.70 -7.86
C ILE A 164 3.27 4.75 -7.76
N LEU A 165 2.39 4.95 -6.78
CA LEU A 165 1.28 4.02 -6.50
C LEU A 165 0.30 3.86 -7.68
N PRO A 166 -0.12 4.93 -8.39
CA PRO A 166 -0.95 4.80 -9.58
C PRO A 166 -0.37 3.88 -10.67
N TYR A 167 0.95 3.90 -10.91
CA TYR A 167 1.57 3.01 -11.90
C TYR A 167 1.54 1.55 -11.46
N PHE A 168 1.86 1.28 -10.19
CA PHE A 168 1.75 -0.09 -9.64
C PHE A 168 0.32 -0.62 -9.72
N HIS A 169 -0.67 0.24 -9.47
CA HIS A 169 -2.08 -0.11 -9.66
C HIS A 169 -2.37 -0.45 -11.13
N LEU A 170 -1.98 0.42 -12.06
CA LEU A 170 -2.18 0.19 -13.50
C LEU A 170 -1.58 -1.15 -13.94
N TYR A 171 -0.31 -1.40 -13.63
CA TYR A 171 0.36 -2.63 -14.07
C TYR A 171 -0.22 -3.87 -13.40
N TRP A 172 -0.58 -3.79 -12.13
CA TRP A 172 -1.28 -4.88 -11.46
C TRP A 172 -2.63 -5.19 -12.13
N ALA A 173 -3.43 -4.17 -12.43
CA ALA A 173 -4.73 -4.34 -13.07
C ALA A 173 -4.62 -4.92 -14.49
N VAL A 174 -3.63 -4.47 -15.28
CA VAL A 174 -3.35 -5.00 -16.62
C VAL A 174 -2.80 -6.43 -16.56
N ALA A 175 -1.92 -6.72 -15.60
CA ALA A 175 -1.34 -8.05 -15.41
C ALA A 175 -2.39 -9.11 -15.05
N HIS A 176 -3.39 -8.73 -14.25
CA HIS A 176 -4.45 -9.61 -13.76
C HIS A 176 -5.72 -9.63 -14.62
N ASP A 177 -5.67 -9.05 -15.83
CA ASP A 177 -6.81 -8.95 -16.75
C ASP A 177 -8.06 -8.25 -16.16
N ILE A 178 -7.86 -7.44 -15.12
CA ILE A 178 -8.90 -6.61 -14.51
C ILE A 178 -9.22 -5.44 -15.44
N LEU A 179 -8.18 -4.85 -16.02
CA LEU A 179 -8.27 -3.74 -16.95
C LEU A 179 -7.61 -4.14 -18.27
N LYS A 180 -8.39 -4.16 -19.35
CA LYS A 180 -7.82 -4.39 -20.68
C LYS A 180 -7.13 -3.12 -21.15
N PRO A 181 -6.00 -3.20 -21.88
CA PRO A 181 -5.39 -2.02 -22.47
C PRO A 181 -6.42 -1.18 -23.23
N THR A 182 -7.32 -1.81 -24.00
CA THR A 182 -8.37 -1.14 -24.77
C THR A 182 -9.36 -0.29 -23.96
N GLU A 183 -9.47 -0.54 -22.66
CA GLU A 183 -10.38 0.15 -21.73
C GLU A 183 -9.72 1.35 -21.04
N LEU A 184 -8.43 1.61 -21.30
CA LEU A 184 -7.70 2.76 -20.76
C LEU A 184 -8.25 4.07 -21.32
N VAL A 185 -8.38 5.05 -20.42
CA VAL A 185 -8.82 6.41 -20.73
C VAL A 185 -7.76 7.39 -20.28
N PHE A 186 -7.25 8.18 -21.23
CA PHE A 186 -6.30 9.25 -20.96
C PHE A 186 -7.05 10.57 -20.72
N GLN A 187 -6.64 11.32 -19.69
CA GLN A 187 -7.34 12.56 -19.34
C GLN A 187 -7.11 13.67 -20.36
N ALA A 188 -5.92 13.75 -20.95
CA ALA A 188 -5.62 14.76 -21.93
C ALA A 188 -6.21 14.40 -23.30
N PRO A 189 -7.08 15.26 -23.88
CA PRO A 189 -7.71 14.98 -25.16
C PRO A 189 -6.74 14.63 -26.30
N PRO A 190 -5.56 15.27 -26.45
CA PRO A 190 -4.60 14.89 -27.49
C PRO A 190 -4.11 13.44 -27.36
N VAL A 191 -3.84 12.99 -26.13
CA VAL A 191 -3.35 11.63 -25.86
C VAL A 191 -4.44 10.61 -26.10
N GLU A 192 -5.66 10.92 -25.64
CA GLU A 192 -6.83 10.08 -25.85
C GLU A 192 -7.17 9.91 -27.35
N GLU A 193 -6.97 10.95 -28.16
CA GLU A 193 -7.12 10.85 -29.61
C GLU A 193 -6.04 9.95 -30.24
N VAL A 194 -4.77 10.15 -29.86
CA VAL A 194 -3.64 9.32 -30.31
C VAL A 194 -3.84 7.84 -29.91
N TRP A 195 -4.35 7.60 -28.70
CA TRP A 195 -4.69 6.27 -28.19
C TRP A 195 -5.81 5.61 -28.99
N LYS A 196 -6.90 6.32 -29.30
CA LYS A 196 -8.00 5.78 -30.12
C LYS A 196 -7.53 5.42 -31.53
N LEU A 197 -6.63 6.21 -32.11
CA LEU A 197 -6.09 5.96 -33.44
C LEU A 197 -5.15 4.74 -33.43
N SER A 198 -4.33 4.58 -32.40
CA SER A 198 -3.47 3.38 -32.26
C SER A 198 -4.30 2.10 -32.09
N GLN A 199 -5.41 2.15 -31.33
CA GLN A 199 -6.37 1.04 -31.20
C GLN A 199 -7.03 0.66 -32.53
N GLN A 200 -7.15 1.59 -33.48
CA GLN A 200 -7.65 1.33 -34.84
C GLN A 200 -6.57 0.71 -35.75
N GLY A 201 -5.36 0.48 -35.24
CA GLY A 201 -4.25 -0.09 -35.99
C GLY A 201 -3.48 0.92 -36.85
N LYS A 202 -3.68 2.22 -36.64
CA LYS A 202 -2.93 3.26 -37.37
C LYS A 202 -1.48 3.32 -36.92
N SER A 203 -0.56 3.57 -37.85
CA SER A 203 0.85 3.83 -37.54
C SER A 203 1.05 5.20 -36.88
N ALA A 204 2.21 5.43 -36.27
CA ALA A 204 2.55 6.73 -35.70
C ALA A 204 2.55 7.84 -36.77
N GLU A 205 2.99 7.55 -37.99
CA GLU A 205 2.98 8.49 -39.12
C GLU A 205 1.56 8.86 -39.55
N GLU A 206 0.67 7.86 -39.66
CA GLU A 206 -0.75 8.09 -40.01
C GLU A 206 -1.48 8.88 -38.90
N THR A 207 -1.15 8.60 -37.64
CA THR A 207 -1.69 9.33 -36.48
C THR A 207 -1.19 10.77 -36.44
N THR A 208 0.08 11.01 -36.77
CA THR A 208 0.66 12.35 -36.90
C THR A 208 -0.11 13.18 -37.94
N GLN A 209 -0.40 12.60 -39.10
CA GLN A 209 -1.19 13.25 -40.14
C GLN A 209 -2.64 13.54 -39.71
N SER A 210 -3.23 12.62 -38.94
CA SER A 210 -4.62 12.72 -38.47
C SER A 210 -4.80 13.79 -37.39
N THR A 211 -3.89 13.83 -36.41
CA THR A 211 -3.98 14.68 -35.22
C THR A 211 -3.31 16.04 -35.38
N ARG A 212 -2.40 16.17 -36.36
CA ARG A 212 -1.52 17.34 -36.55
C ARG A 212 -0.60 17.63 -35.35
N LEU A 213 -0.39 16.65 -34.48
CA LEU A 213 0.64 16.71 -33.46
C LEU A 213 2.03 16.55 -34.08
N ASP A 214 3.06 16.96 -33.35
CA ASP A 214 4.43 16.71 -33.76
C ASP A 214 4.73 15.20 -33.78
N ALA A 215 5.51 14.74 -34.77
CA ALA A 215 5.81 13.32 -34.95
C ALA A 215 6.51 12.71 -33.74
N GLU A 216 7.41 13.47 -33.07
CA GLU A 216 8.12 13.00 -31.89
C GLU A 216 7.19 12.89 -30.67
N VAL A 217 6.17 13.75 -30.57
CA VAL A 217 5.13 13.67 -29.54
C VAL A 217 4.32 12.38 -29.73
N VAL A 218 3.83 12.13 -30.95
CA VAL A 218 3.07 10.91 -31.26
C VAL A 218 3.91 9.67 -31.00
N GLN A 219 5.17 9.67 -31.43
CA GLN A 219 6.09 8.55 -31.20
C GLN A 219 6.29 8.26 -29.71
N SER A 220 6.42 9.30 -28.88
CA SER A 220 6.57 9.16 -27.42
C SER A 220 5.33 8.54 -26.79
N TRP A 221 4.13 8.91 -27.24
CA TRP A 221 2.89 8.28 -26.76
C TRP A 221 2.73 6.82 -27.20
N TYR A 222 3.12 6.48 -28.43
CA TYR A 222 3.17 5.09 -28.87
C TYR A 222 4.11 4.25 -28.00
N GLN A 223 5.26 4.80 -27.57
CA GLN A 223 6.15 4.10 -26.63
C GLN A 223 5.49 3.85 -25.26
N VAL A 224 4.71 4.81 -24.75
CA VAL A 224 3.91 4.62 -23.52
C VAL A 224 2.91 3.48 -23.71
N PHE A 225 2.19 3.47 -24.82
CA PHE A 225 1.20 2.43 -25.13
C PHE A 225 1.83 1.04 -25.26
N ASP A 226 2.95 0.95 -25.97
CA ASP A 226 3.70 -0.29 -26.12
C ASP A 226 4.22 -0.79 -24.77
N THR A 227 4.68 0.12 -23.91
CA THR A 227 5.11 -0.23 -22.54
C THR A 227 3.95 -0.83 -21.74
N ILE A 228 2.77 -0.22 -21.77
CA ILE A 228 1.60 -0.78 -21.07
C ILE A 228 1.21 -2.14 -21.66
N ALA A 229 1.27 -2.31 -22.99
CA ALA A 229 0.99 -3.57 -23.65
C ALA A 229 2.01 -4.68 -23.33
N GLN A 230 3.25 -4.31 -22.99
CA GLN A 230 4.32 -5.23 -22.56
C GLN A 230 4.19 -5.71 -21.11
N THR A 231 3.20 -5.23 -20.37
CA THR A 231 2.96 -5.68 -18.99
C THR A 231 2.79 -7.20 -18.95
N PRO A 232 3.62 -7.94 -18.19
CA PRO A 232 3.52 -9.38 -18.12
C PRO A 232 2.20 -9.80 -17.47
N LYS A 233 1.66 -10.93 -17.92
CA LYS A 233 0.43 -11.48 -17.36
C LYS A 233 0.70 -12.28 -16.10
N ALA A 234 -0.11 -12.04 -15.08
CA ALA A 234 -0.10 -12.82 -13.86
C ALA A 234 -0.57 -14.24 -14.17
N SER A 235 0.00 -15.21 -13.45
CA SER A 235 -0.37 -16.62 -13.55
C SER A 235 -0.34 -17.27 -12.17
N PRO A 236 -0.91 -18.48 -12.00
CA PRO A 236 -0.82 -19.19 -10.73
C PRO A 236 0.61 -19.44 -10.24
N SER A 237 1.58 -19.57 -11.17
CA SER A 237 3.00 -19.75 -10.83
C SER A 237 3.76 -18.44 -10.66
N ASN A 238 3.21 -17.33 -11.15
CA ASN A 238 3.79 -15.99 -11.03
C ASN A 238 2.66 -14.97 -10.84
N PRO A 239 2.16 -14.78 -9.61
CA PRO A 239 0.99 -13.94 -9.36
C PRO A 239 1.26 -12.44 -9.59
N LEU A 240 2.52 -12.00 -9.75
CA LEU A 240 2.88 -10.57 -9.91
C LEU A 240 2.25 -9.66 -8.83
N VAL A 241 2.56 -10.00 -7.57
CA VAL A 241 2.07 -9.28 -6.39
C VAL A 241 3.26 -8.82 -5.54
N CYS A 242 3.21 -7.57 -5.05
CA CYS A 242 4.18 -6.98 -4.12
C CYS A 242 3.49 -6.05 -3.11
N SER A 243 4.25 -5.51 -2.14
CA SER A 243 3.73 -4.62 -1.09
C SER A 243 3.07 -3.32 -1.62
N LEU A 244 3.34 -2.93 -2.88
CA LEU A 244 2.77 -1.74 -3.53
C LEU A 244 1.55 -2.07 -4.41
N CYS A 245 1.20 -3.35 -4.58
CA CYS A 245 -0.02 -3.73 -5.29
C CYS A 245 -1.25 -3.33 -4.47
N PRO A 246 -2.37 -2.90 -5.09
CA PRO A 246 -3.48 -2.25 -4.39
C PRO A 246 -4.03 -3.02 -3.19
N VAL A 247 -4.28 -4.33 -3.37
CA VAL A 247 -4.84 -5.20 -2.33
C VAL A 247 -3.84 -5.39 -1.18
N GLU A 248 -2.58 -5.69 -1.49
CA GLU A 248 -1.54 -5.88 -0.47
C GLU A 248 -1.21 -4.60 0.27
N PHE A 249 -1.19 -3.48 -0.44
CA PHE A 249 -0.97 -2.16 0.16
C PHE A 249 -2.10 -1.78 1.12
N SER A 250 -3.37 -1.94 0.68
CA SER A 250 -4.55 -1.67 1.52
C SER A 250 -4.57 -2.52 2.78
N LYS A 251 -4.23 -3.80 2.63
CA LYS A 251 -4.07 -4.76 3.72
C LYS A 251 -3.01 -4.31 4.74
N ILE A 252 -1.83 -3.88 4.28
CA ILE A 252 -0.77 -3.36 5.17
C ILE A 252 -1.25 -2.11 5.91
N LEU A 253 -1.90 -1.18 5.21
CA LEU A 253 -2.45 0.03 5.81
C LEU A 253 -3.52 -0.26 6.86
N ALA A 254 -4.48 -1.13 6.53
CA ALA A 254 -5.56 -1.52 7.42
C ALA A 254 -5.03 -2.14 8.72
N CYS A 255 -4.03 -3.03 8.62
CA CYS A 255 -3.38 -3.60 9.81
C CYS A 255 -2.63 -2.52 10.61
N SER A 256 -1.90 -1.63 9.93
CA SER A 256 -1.13 -0.56 10.58
C SER A 256 -2.03 0.42 11.34
N GLU A 257 -3.22 0.73 10.81
CA GLU A 257 -4.21 1.58 11.47
C GLU A 257 -4.75 0.96 12.76
N GLU A 258 -5.06 -0.34 12.74
CA GLU A 258 -5.54 -1.06 13.92
C GLU A 258 -4.44 -1.16 15.00
N ILE A 259 -3.20 -1.48 14.61
CA ILE A 259 -2.05 -1.48 15.52
C ILE A 259 -1.84 -0.10 16.14
N TYR A 260 -1.87 0.96 15.32
CA TYR A 260 -1.71 2.33 15.80
C TYR A 260 -2.81 2.71 16.80
N GLY A 261 -4.06 2.31 16.52
CA GLY A 261 -5.19 2.53 17.44
C GLY A 261 -4.98 1.83 18.79
N LEU A 262 -4.48 0.58 18.79
CA LEU A 262 -4.12 -0.13 20.02
C LEU A 262 -2.97 0.54 20.77
N GLN A 263 -1.92 0.93 20.07
CA GLN A 263 -0.76 1.61 20.67
C GLN A 263 -1.16 2.94 21.31
N GLN A 264 -2.09 3.68 20.68
CA GLN A 264 -2.60 4.91 21.25
C GLN A 264 -3.42 4.65 22.52
N ARG A 265 -4.32 3.65 22.52
CA ARG A 265 -5.08 3.24 23.72
C ARG A 265 -4.17 2.82 24.85
N LEU A 266 -3.09 2.09 24.54
CA LEU A 266 -2.07 1.70 25.51
C LEU A 266 -1.35 2.93 26.09
N ALA A 267 -0.90 3.85 25.24
CA ALA A 267 -0.21 5.05 25.68
C ALA A 267 -1.10 5.97 26.55
N ASP A 268 -2.37 6.11 26.19
CA ASP A 268 -3.35 6.88 26.96
C ASP A 268 -3.59 6.24 28.33
N LEU A 269 -3.76 4.92 28.38
CA LEU A 269 -3.91 4.19 29.64
C LEU A 269 -2.65 4.30 30.51
N GLU A 270 -1.46 4.11 29.94
CA GLU A 270 -0.20 4.27 30.68
C GLU A 270 -0.08 5.65 31.34
N LYS A 271 -0.53 6.70 30.63
CA LYS A 271 -0.56 8.05 31.17
C LYS A 271 -1.58 8.17 32.32
N GLU A 272 -2.79 7.62 32.15
CA GLU A 272 -3.82 7.58 33.22
C GLU A 272 -3.29 6.90 34.49
N VAL A 273 -2.66 5.72 34.36
CA VAL A 273 -2.11 4.96 35.49
C VAL A 273 -1.05 5.76 36.25
N VAL A 274 -0.23 6.54 35.54
CA VAL A 274 0.83 7.36 36.15
C VAL A 274 0.27 8.58 36.86
N GLU A 275 -0.72 9.25 36.26
CA GLU A 275 -1.27 10.50 36.79
C GLU A 275 -2.26 10.24 37.93
N THR A 276 -3.11 9.22 37.80
CA THR A 276 -4.18 8.89 38.74
C THR A 276 -4.37 7.37 38.84
N PRO A 277 -3.53 6.67 39.62
CA PRO A 277 -3.64 5.22 39.76
C PRO A 277 -5.00 4.83 40.34
N ALA A 278 -5.74 3.99 39.61
CA ALA A 278 -7.01 3.43 40.01
C ALA A 278 -6.93 1.90 40.20
N GLU A 279 -7.86 1.37 40.98
CA GLU A 279 -8.09 -0.08 41.05
C GLU A 279 -8.61 -0.56 39.69
N GLY A 280 -8.04 -1.64 39.13
CA GLY A 280 -8.39 -2.14 37.80
C GLY A 280 -7.46 -1.67 36.66
N ASP A 281 -6.51 -0.76 36.91
CA ASP A 281 -5.64 -0.22 35.87
C ASP A 281 -4.62 -1.24 35.35
N LEU A 282 -4.15 -2.13 36.22
CA LEU A 282 -3.21 -3.20 35.85
C LEU A 282 -3.92 -4.24 34.96
N GLU A 283 -5.17 -4.54 35.29
CA GLU A 283 -6.09 -5.41 34.56
C GLU A 283 -6.36 -4.87 33.16
N ARG A 284 -6.71 -3.57 33.06
CA ARG A 284 -6.89 -2.87 31.77
C ARG A 284 -5.61 -2.89 30.92
N LEU A 285 -4.43 -2.75 31.54
CA LEU A 285 -3.15 -2.83 30.84
C LEU A 285 -2.89 -4.25 30.30
N PHE A 286 -3.07 -5.28 31.13
CA PHE A 286 -2.94 -6.67 30.70
C PHE A 286 -3.90 -7.02 29.57
N TYR A 287 -5.13 -6.51 29.63
CA TYR A 287 -6.11 -6.68 28.56
C TYR A 287 -5.61 -6.11 27.24
N LEU A 288 -5.24 -4.83 27.19
CA LEU A 288 -4.81 -4.18 25.94
C LEU A 288 -3.50 -4.78 25.38
N VAL A 289 -2.55 -5.14 26.25
CA VAL A 289 -1.33 -5.87 25.85
C VAL A 289 -1.72 -7.23 25.25
N GLY A 290 -2.65 -7.93 25.89
CA GLY A 290 -3.15 -9.22 25.45
C GLY A 290 -3.86 -9.18 24.10
N VAL A 291 -4.65 -8.14 23.82
CA VAL A 291 -5.25 -7.88 22.51
C VAL A 291 -4.17 -7.60 21.46
N HIS A 292 -3.24 -6.69 21.76
CA HIS A 292 -2.17 -6.32 20.83
C HIS A 292 -1.33 -7.53 20.40
N GLU A 293 -0.83 -8.32 21.36
CA GLU A 293 0.00 -9.50 21.04
C GLU A 293 -0.76 -10.57 20.25
N ARG A 294 -2.05 -10.78 20.56
CA ARG A 294 -2.89 -11.72 19.81
C ARG A 294 -3.15 -11.25 18.39
N PHE A 295 -3.46 -9.96 18.20
CA PHE A 295 -3.65 -9.39 16.88
C PHE A 295 -2.36 -9.44 16.06
N ASP A 296 -1.23 -9.05 16.65
CA ASP A 296 0.09 -9.08 16.02
C ASP A 296 0.49 -10.50 15.56
N ALA A 297 0.18 -11.52 16.36
CA ALA A 297 0.39 -12.92 15.99
C ALA A 297 -0.42 -13.38 14.76
N LEU A 298 -1.54 -12.72 14.45
CA LEU A 298 -2.39 -13.04 13.30
C LEU A 298 -2.02 -12.25 12.03
N ILE A 299 -1.22 -11.18 12.14
CA ILE A 299 -0.77 -10.36 10.99
C ILE A 299 -0.10 -11.21 9.88
N PRO A 300 0.79 -12.18 10.21
CA PRO A 300 1.35 -13.07 9.20
C PRO A 300 0.31 -13.94 8.49
N GLU A 301 -0.74 -14.39 9.19
CA GLU A 301 -1.84 -15.19 8.64
C GLU A 301 -2.73 -14.37 7.71
N LEU A 302 -2.92 -13.09 8.04
CA LEU A 302 -3.54 -12.13 7.13
C LEU A 302 -2.67 -11.98 5.88
N GLY A 303 -1.36 -12.19 5.98
CA GLY A 303 -0.38 -12.16 4.88
C GLY A 303 0.35 -10.81 4.80
N VAL A 304 0.47 -10.12 5.94
CA VAL A 304 1.28 -8.92 6.11
C VAL A 304 2.62 -9.33 6.71
N SER A 305 3.68 -8.70 6.23
CA SER A 305 5.05 -8.91 6.72
C SER A 305 5.32 -7.87 7.81
N ASP A 306 5.43 -8.28 9.06
CA ASP A 306 5.95 -7.39 10.11
C ASP A 306 7.48 -7.43 10.14
N LYS A 307 8.10 -6.25 10.05
CA LYS A 307 9.52 -6.05 10.36
C LYS A 307 9.68 -4.83 11.23
N SER A 308 9.15 -4.92 12.43
CA SER A 308 9.56 -4.09 13.55
C SER A 308 10.67 -4.72 14.40
N GLU A 309 10.93 -6.04 14.31
CA GLU A 309 11.85 -6.75 15.23
C GLU A 309 13.29 -7.02 14.73
N GLU A 310 13.63 -6.85 13.44
CA GLU A 310 14.99 -7.13 12.95
C GLU A 310 15.88 -5.87 12.90
N LYS A 311 16.20 -5.34 14.09
CA LYS A 311 17.47 -4.65 14.35
C LYS A 311 18.09 -5.22 15.63
N LYS A 312 18.79 -6.34 15.50
CA LYS A 312 19.78 -6.82 16.47
C LYS A 312 21.13 -6.95 15.81
#